data_AF-A0A537XCM8-F1
#
_entry.id   AF-A0A537XCM8-F1
#
_cell.length_a   1.000
_cell.length_b   1.000
_cell.length_c   1.000
_cell.angle_alpha   90.00
_cell.angle_beta   90.00
_cell.angle_gamma   90.00
#
_symmetry.space_group_name_H-M   'P 1'
#
loop_
_entity.id
_entity.type
_entity.pdbx_description
1 polymer ?
#
loop_
_entity_poly.entity_id
_entity_poly.type
_entity_poly.pdbx_seq_one_letter_code
_entity_poly.pdbx_strand_id
1 'polypeptide(L)'
;MPRFDFTYGDCTPTGGSFFEGEGPSCTPPLDVQQVPACALNAQVAGRAHRRVRGVPTHWDGDGLTLYTATTTITIFNDHGLTGALNIARQLRSLDGHITTTQPLPPPTRYQLEGHQRCNST
;
A
#
# COMPACT_ATOMS: atom_id res chain seq x y z
N MET A 1 16.21 -2.56 4.80
CA MET A 1 14.98 -3.27 5.22
C MET A 1 14.31 -3.84 3.97
N PRO A 2 13.83 -5.08 3.98
CA PRO A 2 13.20 -5.67 2.81
C PRO A 2 11.87 -4.97 2.50
N ARG A 3 11.66 -4.66 1.22
CA ARG A 3 10.41 -4.17 0.63
C ARG A 3 9.92 -5.28 -0.29
N PHE A 4 8.62 -5.59 -0.22
CA PHE A 4 8.00 -6.59 -1.08
C PHE A 4 7.00 -5.89 -1.98
N ASP A 5 7.17 -6.07 -3.29
CA ASP A 5 6.28 -5.50 -4.30
C ASP A 5 5.60 -6.66 -5.02
N PHE A 6 4.28 -6.60 -5.10
CA PHE A 6 3.44 -7.58 -5.77
C PHE A 6 2.67 -6.90 -6.88
N THR A 7 3.07 -7.18 -8.10
CA THR A 7 2.41 -6.68 -9.31
C THR A 7 1.46 -7.73 -9.86
N TYR A 8 0.21 -7.34 -10.14
CA TYR A 8 -0.82 -8.23 -10.67
C TYR A 8 -1.39 -7.71 -12.00
N GLY A 9 -1.55 -8.64 -12.93
CA GLY A 9 -2.10 -8.38 -14.27
C GLY A 9 -1.01 -8.18 -15.33
N ASP A 10 -1.38 -8.47 -16.57
CA ASP A 10 -0.53 -8.18 -17.72
C ASP A 10 -0.78 -6.74 -18.15
N CYS A 11 0.27 -5.94 -18.14
CA CYS A 11 0.20 -4.62 -18.73
C CYS A 11 0.43 -4.76 -20.24
N THR A 12 -0.55 -4.31 -21.03
CA THR A 12 -0.38 -4.22 -22.49
C THR A 12 0.15 -2.82 -22.80
N PRO A 13 1.41 -2.67 -23.25
CA PRO A 13 1.97 -1.35 -23.53
C PRO A 13 1.20 -0.66 -24.65
N THR A 14 0.37 0.33 -24.30
CA THR A 14 -0.29 1.21 -25.27
C THR A 14 0.59 2.42 -25.54
N GLY A 15 1.45 2.31 -26.54
CA GLY A 15 2.22 3.44 -27.07
C GLY A 15 3.59 3.67 -26.40
N GLY A 16 4.54 4.03 -27.25
CA GLY A 16 5.94 4.31 -26.96
C GLY A 16 6.72 4.17 -28.26
N SER A 17 7.32 5.26 -28.76
CA SER A 17 8.22 5.16 -29.90
C SER A 17 9.48 4.40 -29.47
N PHE A 18 9.90 3.41 -30.26
CA PHE A 18 11.19 2.69 -30.11
C PHE A 18 12.45 3.58 -30.21
N PHE A 19 12.30 4.90 -30.20
CA PHE A 19 13.39 5.85 -30.34
C PHE A 19 13.81 6.37 -28.96
N GLU A 20 15.02 5.95 -28.58
CA GLU A 20 15.91 6.45 -27.53
C GLU A 20 15.38 6.44 -26.07
N GLY A 21 15.55 5.30 -25.40
CA GLY A 21 15.80 5.24 -23.96
C GLY A 21 14.58 5.05 -23.05
N GLU A 22 13.37 5.39 -23.50
CA GLU A 22 12.14 5.15 -22.76
C GLU A 22 11.30 4.10 -23.50
N GLY A 23 11.46 2.84 -23.10
CA GLY A 23 10.54 1.78 -23.52
C GLY A 23 9.10 2.12 -23.10
N PRO A 24 8.08 1.51 -23.72
CA PRO A 24 6.70 1.81 -23.39
C PRO A 24 6.47 1.68 -21.88
N SER A 25 6.11 2.78 -21.21
CA SER A 25 5.85 2.78 -19.77
C SER A 25 4.53 2.07 -19.54
N CYS A 26 4.64 0.85 -19.03
CA CYS A 26 3.48 0.03 -18.76
C CYS A 26 3.22 0.02 -17.26
N THR A 27 2.23 0.81 -16.82
CA THR A 27 1.77 0.77 -15.43
C THR A 27 0.87 -0.45 -15.26
N PRO A 28 1.22 -1.40 -14.37
CA PRO A 28 0.38 -2.57 -14.16
C PRO A 28 -1.00 -2.18 -13.61
N PRO A 29 -2.05 -2.97 -13.90
CA PRO A 29 -3.41 -2.68 -13.40
C PRO A 29 -3.47 -2.63 -11.88
N LEU A 30 -2.61 -3.40 -11.20
CA LEU A 30 -2.50 -3.43 -9.75
C LEU A 30 -1.04 -3.64 -9.33
N ASP A 31 -0.54 -2.74 -8.48
CA ASP A 31 0.71 -2.92 -7.75
C ASP A 31 0.46 -2.76 -6.24
N VAL A 32 0.95 -3.71 -5.45
CA VAL A 32 0.83 -3.71 -3.99
C VAL A 32 2.21 -3.73 -3.38
N GLN A 33 2.56 -2.64 -2.72
CA GLN A 33 3.84 -2.49 -2.03
C GLN A 33 3.65 -2.72 -0.54
N GLN A 34 4.54 -3.52 0.02
CA GLN A 34 4.57 -3.82 1.43
C GLN A 34 5.93 -3.41 2.00
N VAL A 35 5.87 -2.53 2.99
CA VAL A 35 7.05 -2.07 3.72
C VAL A 35 6.85 -2.29 5.22
N PRO A 36 7.92 -2.53 5.98
CA PRO A 36 7.85 -2.53 7.44
C PRO A 36 7.28 -1.20 7.94
N ALA A 37 6.41 -1.27 8.95
CA ALA A 37 5.80 -0.11 9.59
C ALA A 37 6.81 0.98 9.96
N CYS A 38 7.98 0.54 10.43
CA CYS A 38 9.05 1.41 10.88
C CYS A 38 9.75 2.14 9.72
N ALA A 39 9.80 1.56 8.53
CA ALA A 39 10.49 2.13 7.36
C ALA A 39 9.75 3.34 6.77
N LEU A 40 8.43 3.44 7.01
CA LEU A 40 7.58 4.52 6.52
C LEU A 40 7.00 5.31 7.69
N ASN A 41 7.80 6.21 8.26
CA ASN A 41 7.37 7.19 9.26
C ASN A 41 6.60 8.33 8.58
N ALA A 42 5.39 8.04 8.09
CA ALA A 42 4.53 9.09 7.58
C ALA A 42 3.87 9.82 8.77
N GLN A 43 4.06 11.14 8.89
CA GLN A 43 3.20 11.98 9.72
C GLN A 43 1.81 12.01 9.09
N VAL A 44 0.95 11.09 9.52
CA VAL A 44 -0.41 10.91 8.99
C VAL A 44 -1.45 11.28 10.04
N ALA A 45 -1.03 11.54 11.28
CA ALA A 45 -1.88 12.15 12.29
C ALA A 45 -2.54 13.43 11.72
N GLY A 46 -3.85 13.40 11.51
CA GLY A 46 -4.62 14.48 10.88
C GLY A 46 -4.82 14.39 9.35
N ARG A 47 -4.11 13.50 8.64
CA ARG A 47 -4.23 13.28 7.18
C ARG A 47 -4.88 11.94 6.82
N ALA A 48 -5.19 11.10 7.80
CA ALA A 48 -5.99 9.90 7.59
C ALA A 48 -7.45 10.31 7.32
N HIS A 49 -7.91 10.14 6.08
CA HIS A 49 -9.25 10.54 5.68
C HIS A 49 -10.30 9.43 5.85
N ARG A 50 -9.86 8.17 5.92
CA ARG A 50 -10.76 7.00 5.97
C ARG A 50 -10.14 5.87 6.81
N ARG A 51 -10.98 4.87 7.09
CA ARG A 51 -10.56 3.60 7.66
C ARG A 51 -11.01 2.45 6.77
N VAL A 52 -10.16 1.44 6.64
CA VAL A 52 -10.51 0.16 6.04
C VAL A 52 -10.25 -0.92 7.08
N ARG A 53 -11.26 -1.73 7.38
CA ARG A 53 -11.15 -2.84 8.34
C ARG A 53 -10.50 -2.44 9.68
N GLY A 54 -10.84 -1.26 10.18
CA GLY A 54 -10.39 -0.71 11.46
C GLY A 54 -9.10 0.11 11.39
N VAL A 55 -8.28 -0.02 10.34
CA VAL A 55 -7.00 0.70 10.23
C VAL A 55 -7.14 2.00 9.45
N PRO A 56 -6.39 3.05 9.82
CA PRO A 56 -6.40 4.31 9.09
C PRO A 56 -5.78 4.15 7.71
N THR A 57 -6.28 4.93 6.75
CA THR A 57 -5.80 4.96 5.38
C THR A 57 -5.59 6.39 4.89
N HIS A 58 -4.63 6.56 3.97
CA HIS A 58 -4.34 7.82 3.29
C HIS A 58 -4.31 7.60 1.77
N TRP A 59 -4.92 8.50 1.02
CA TRP A 59 -4.86 8.53 -0.45
C TRP A 59 -4.06 9.77 -0.85
N ASP A 60 -3.00 9.58 -1.63
CA ASP A 60 -2.08 10.65 -2.03
C ASP A 60 -2.34 11.18 -3.46
N GLY A 61 -3.24 10.53 -4.20
CA GLY A 61 -3.52 10.84 -5.61
C GLY A 61 -3.36 9.62 -6.51
N ASP A 62 -2.36 8.80 -6.19
CA ASP A 62 -1.92 7.68 -7.03
C ASP A 62 -2.07 6.32 -6.31
N GLY A 63 -1.97 6.32 -4.98
CA GLY A 63 -2.00 5.11 -4.16
C GLY A 63 -2.80 5.24 -2.87
N LEU A 64 -3.39 4.11 -2.45
CA LEU A 64 -4.02 3.99 -1.14
C LEU A 64 -3.06 3.33 -0.17
N THR A 65 -2.61 4.09 0.82
CA THR A 65 -1.75 3.59 1.89
C THR A 65 -2.59 3.18 3.11
N LEU A 66 -2.41 1.95 3.58
CA LEU A 66 -2.97 1.39 4.81
C LEU A 66 -1.87 1.28 5.87
N TYR A 67 -2.16 1.74 7.08
CA TYR A 67 -1.19 1.70 8.18
C TYR A 67 -1.60 0.67 9.22
N THR A 68 -0.84 -0.42 9.34
CA THR A 68 -1.08 -1.50 10.30
C THR A 68 0.00 -1.52 11.39
N ALA A 69 -0.14 -2.41 12.39
CA ALA A 69 0.83 -2.56 13.48
C ALA A 69 2.28 -2.81 13.02
N THR A 70 2.44 -3.66 12.00
CA THR A 70 3.75 -4.22 11.61
C THR A 70 4.16 -3.82 10.20
N THR A 71 3.20 -3.45 9.36
CA THR A 71 3.46 -3.14 7.96
C THR A 71 2.62 -1.98 7.46
N THR A 72 3.19 -1.22 6.53
CA THR A 72 2.45 -0.25 5.73
C THR A 72 2.27 -0.86 4.34
N ILE A 73 1.04 -0.87 3.85
CA ILE A 73 0.66 -1.45 2.56
C ILE A 73 0.20 -0.31 1.67
N THR A 74 0.79 -0.15 0.50
CA THR A 74 0.35 0.84 -0.49
C THR A 74 -0.17 0.12 -1.72
N ILE A 75 -1.38 0.48 -2.13
CA ILE A 75 -2.08 -0.12 -3.28
C ILE A 75 -2.16 0.93 -4.38
N PHE A 76 -1.48 0.68 -5.49
CA PHE A 76 -1.58 1.43 -6.73
C PHE A 76 -2.47 0.67 -7.70
N ASN A 77 -3.40 1.34 -8.35
CA ASN A 77 -4.28 0.74 -9.36
C ASN A 77 -4.81 1.79 -10.33
N ASP A 78 -5.23 1.34 -11.51
CA ASP A 78 -5.78 2.17 -12.59
C ASP A 78 -7.25 2.59 -12.36
N HIS A 79 -7.94 1.97 -11.40
CA HIS A 79 -9.33 2.27 -11.02
C HIS A 79 -9.46 3.32 -9.90
N GLY A 80 -8.36 3.99 -9.54
CA GLY A 80 -8.32 5.05 -8.53
C GLY A 80 -8.71 4.61 -7.12
N LEU A 81 -9.20 5.56 -6.32
CA LEU A 81 -9.50 5.33 -4.90
C LEU A 81 -10.56 4.24 -4.67
N THR A 82 -11.60 4.18 -5.50
CA THR A 82 -12.67 3.18 -5.34
C THR A 82 -12.16 1.78 -5.58
N GLY A 83 -11.33 1.57 -6.62
CA GLY A 83 -10.66 0.30 -6.87
C GLY A 83 -9.74 -0.09 -5.72
N ALA A 84 -8.91 0.85 -5.27
CA ALA A 84 -7.99 0.66 -4.15
C ALA A 84 -8.72 0.20 -2.87
N LEU A 85 -9.85 0.85 -2.54
CA LEU A 85 -10.66 0.51 -1.38
C LEU A 85 -11.28 -0.89 -1.49
N ASN A 86 -11.70 -1.30 -2.69
CA ASN A 86 -12.23 -2.65 -2.90
C ASN A 86 -11.14 -3.71 -2.69
N ILE A 87 -9.94 -3.48 -3.23
CA ILE A 87 -8.79 -4.38 -3.04
C ILE A 87 -8.39 -4.42 -1.56
N ALA A 88 -8.31 -3.27 -0.90
CA ALA A 88 -7.99 -3.13 0.52
C ALA A 88 -8.93 -3.95 1.43
N ARG A 89 -10.22 -4.02 1.09
CA ARG A 89 -11.20 -4.84 1.83
C ARG A 89 -10.95 -6.34 1.69
N GLN A 90 -10.34 -6.77 0.58
CA GLN A 90 -10.09 -8.18 0.27
C GLN A 90 -8.70 -8.68 0.69
N LEU A 91 -7.89 -7.82 1.33
CA LEU A 91 -6.58 -8.23 1.84
C LEU A 91 -6.71 -9.40 2.84
N ARG A 92 -5.72 -10.28 2.83
CA ARG A 92 -5.59 -11.39 3.79
C ARG A 92 -4.12 -11.55 4.16
N SER A 93 -3.84 -12.10 5.33
CA SER A 93 -2.46 -12.48 5.63
C SER A 93 -2.05 -13.68 4.79
N LEU A 94 -0.75 -13.76 4.45
CA LEU A 94 -0.21 -14.87 3.66
C LEU A 94 -0.24 -16.19 4.45
N ASP A 95 -0.11 -16.12 5.76
CA ASP A 95 -0.21 -17.26 6.69
C ASP A 95 -1.66 -17.69 7.00
N GLY A 96 -2.66 -16.96 6.49
CA GLY A 96 -4.08 -17.26 6.70
C GLY A 96 -4.65 -16.90 8.08
N HIS A 97 -3.85 -16.36 9.00
CA HIS A 97 -4.34 -15.94 10.34
C HIS A 97 -5.33 -14.76 10.31
N ILE A 98 -5.27 -13.92 9.27
CA ILE A 98 -6.17 -12.79 9.06
C ILE A 98 -6.96 -13.01 7.77
N THR A 99 -8.25 -13.29 7.93
CA THR A 99 -9.23 -13.44 6.85
C THR A 99 -9.77 -12.09 6.37
N THR A 100 -10.59 -12.06 5.32
CA THR A 100 -11.13 -10.81 4.74
C THR A 100 -12.16 -10.09 5.63
N THR A 101 -12.81 -10.81 6.55
CA THR A 101 -13.85 -10.26 7.43
C THR A 101 -13.32 -9.77 8.77
N GLN A 102 -12.12 -10.21 9.16
CA GLN A 102 -11.50 -9.82 10.42
C GLN A 102 -10.93 -8.40 10.35
N PRO A 103 -10.74 -7.69 11.47
CA PRO A 103 -10.01 -6.42 11.46
C PRO A 103 -8.55 -6.62 11.06
N LEU A 104 -7.95 -5.62 10.41
CA LEU A 104 -6.51 -5.56 10.23
C LEU A 104 -5.85 -5.08 11.53
N PRO A 105 -4.61 -5.53 11.85
CA PRO A 105 -3.95 -5.17 13.09
C PRO A 105 -3.69 -3.65 13.12
N PRO A 106 -4.22 -2.91 14.11
CA PRO A 106 -4.11 -1.46 14.13
C PRO A 106 -2.68 -0.98 14.38
N PRO A 107 -2.29 0.19 13.85
CA PRO A 107 -0.98 0.76 14.10
C PRO A 107 -0.78 0.97 15.61
N THR A 108 0.45 0.77 16.07
CA THR A 108 0.82 0.98 17.48
C THR A 108 0.70 2.46 17.85
N ARG A 109 0.56 2.74 19.15
CA ARG A 109 0.44 4.11 19.66
C ARG A 109 1.63 4.96 19.17
N TYR A 110 1.35 6.14 18.61
CA TYR A 110 2.35 7.09 18.10
C TYR A 110 3.10 6.68 16.82
N GLN A 111 2.78 5.52 16.22
CA GLN A 111 3.41 5.10 14.97
C GLN A 111 3.17 6.10 13.82
N LEU A 112 1.96 6.65 13.75
CA LEU A 112 1.57 7.65 12.74
C LEU A 112 2.03 9.08 13.04
N GLU A 113 2.70 9.26 14.18
CA GLU A 113 3.29 10.55 14.59
C GLU A 113 4.78 10.61 14.23
N GLY A 114 5.31 9.55 13.58
CA GLY A 114 6.71 9.47 13.17
C GLY A 114 7.68 9.17 14.31
N HIS A 115 7.15 8.71 15.46
CA HIS A 115 7.95 8.42 16.66
C HIS A 115 8.46 6.97 16.71
N GLN A 116 8.18 6.15 15.70
CA GLN A 116 8.66 4.77 15.68
C GLN A 116 10.15 4.73 15.32
N ARG A 117 10.98 4.23 16.25
CA ARG A 117 12.40 3.99 16.01
C ARG A 117 12.56 2.65 15.29
N CYS A 118 13.16 2.69 14.09
CA CYS A 118 13.68 1.50 13.42
C CYS A 118 14.92 1.00 14.15
N ASN A 119 14.86 -0.15 14.80
CA ASN A 119 16.10 -0.88 15.11
C ASN A 119 16.45 -1.71 13.88
N SER A 120 17.63 -1.48 13.32
CA SER A 120 18.22 -2.34 12.29
C SER A 120 18.76 -3.59 12.98
N THR A 121 17.96 -4.65 13.03
CA THR A 121 18.45 -6.00 13.31
C THR A 121 18.18 -6.86 12.10
#